data_AF-R7G7U0-F1
#
_entry.id   AF-R7G7U0-F1
#
_cell.length_a   1.000
_cell.length_b   1.000
_cell.length_c   1.000
_cell.angle_alpha   90.00
_cell.angle_beta   90.00
_cell.angle_gamma   90.00
#
_symmetry.space_group_name_H-M   'P 1'
#
loop_
_entity.id
_entity.type
_entity.pdbx_description
1 polymer ?
#
loop_
_entity_poly.entity_id
_entity_poly.type
_entity_poly.pdbx_seq_one_letter_code
_entity_poly.pdbx_strand_id
1 'polypeptide(L)'
;MGIVLSFAFAYFMLPKLSTTAMLIGSIVMSITGQIGDLAFSAIKRNFKIKDFSDLLPGHGGVLDRVDSLLFNFVCFYMVMVVFML
;
A
#
# COMPACT_ATOMS: atom_id res chain seq x y z
N MET A 1 -0.82 -13.66 -3.21
CA MET A 1 0.63 -13.57 -2.90
C MET A 1 0.95 -12.44 -1.93
N GLY A 2 0.38 -11.23 -2.09
CA GLY A 2 0.65 -10.07 -1.22
C GLY A 2 0.52 -10.34 0.29
N ILE A 3 -0.56 -10.99 0.73
CA ILE A 3 -0.78 -11.28 2.16
C ILE A 3 0.31 -12.20 2.72
N VAL A 4 0.65 -13.27 1.99
CA VAL A 4 1.64 -14.27 2.43
C VAL A 4 3.04 -13.63 2.53
N LEU A 5 3.43 -12.85 1.52
CA LEU A 5 4.70 -12.11 1.52
C LEU A 5 4.75 -11.05 2.62
N SER A 6 3.66 -10.29 2.80
CA SER A 6 3.54 -9.29 3.87
C SER A 6 3.67 -9.93 5.25
N PHE A 7 3.01 -11.07 5.47
CA PHE A 7 3.07 -11.78 6.73
C PHE A 7 4.46 -12.36 6.99
N ALA A 8 5.07 -13.01 6.00
CA ALA A 8 6.43 -13.53 6.12
C ALA A 8 7.45 -12.41 6.41
N PHE A 9 7.31 -11.26 5.75
CA PHE A 9 8.14 -10.09 5.99
C PHE A 9 7.94 -9.53 7.40
N ALA A 10 6.69 -9.39 7.85
CA ALA A 10 6.37 -8.92 9.20
C ALA A 10 6.92 -9.87 10.28
N TYR A 11 6.81 -11.19 10.06
CA TYR A 11 7.32 -12.19 10.99
C TYR A 11 8.86 -12.10 11.14
N PHE A 12 9.57 -11.84 10.05
CA PHE A 12 11.03 -11.72 10.07
C PHE A 12 11.51 -10.37 10.65
N MET A 13 10.87 -9.25 10.26
CA MET A 13 11.34 -7.90 10.59
C MET A 13 10.77 -7.36 11.91
N LEU A 14 9.62 -7.84 12.37
CA LEU A 14 8.91 -7.33 13.55
C LEU A 14 8.69 -8.41 14.62
N PRO A 15 9.72 -9.16 15.07
CA PRO A 15 9.54 -10.32 15.94
C PRO A 15 8.91 -10.02 17.31
N LYS A 16 8.85 -8.75 17.71
CA LYS A 16 8.23 -8.30 18.97
C LYS A 16 6.74 -8.00 18.86
N LEU A 17 6.18 -7.96 17.65
CA LEU A 17 4.77 -7.66 17.43
C LEU A 17 3.91 -8.92 17.66
N SER A 18 2.68 -8.75 18.14
CA SER A 18 1.75 -9.88 18.28
C SER A 18 1.44 -10.52 16.93
N THR A 19 1.49 -11.85 16.85
CA THR A 19 1.19 -12.61 15.63
C THR A 19 -0.21 -12.29 15.08
N THR A 20 -1.18 -12.03 15.97
CA THR A 20 -2.54 -11.63 15.59
C THR A 20 -2.54 -10.26 14.92
N ALA A 21 -1.78 -9.30 15.44
CA ALA A 21 -1.64 -7.98 14.84
C ALA A 21 -0.92 -8.06 13.47
N MET A 22 0.09 -8.93 13.34
CA MET A 22 0.76 -9.18 12.05
C MET A 22 -0.21 -9.74 10.99
N LEU A 23 -1.07 -10.68 11.38
CA LEU A 23 -2.04 -11.29 10.47
C LEU A 23 -3.07 -10.26 10.00
N ILE A 24 -3.67 -9.52 10.95
CA ILE A 24 -4.65 -8.47 10.66
C ILE A 24 -4.02 -7.38 9.79
N GLY A 25 -2.84 -6.90 10.17
CA GLY A 25 -2.09 -5.90 9.41
C GLY A 25 -1.80 -6.38 7.98
N SER A 26 -1.35 -7.62 7.79
CA SER A 26 -1.04 -8.15 6.46
C SER A 26 -2.26 -8.24 5.53
N ILE A 27 -3.43 -8.56 6.09
CA ILE A 27 -4.70 -8.59 5.34
C ILE A 27 -5.11 -7.16 4.98
N VAL A 28 -5.17 -6.27 5.97
CA VAL A 28 -5.57 -4.86 5.78
C VAL A 28 -4.68 -4.21 4.73
N MET A 29 -3.37 -4.29 4.89
CA MET A 29 -2.37 -3.68 4.01
C MET A 29 -2.44 -4.20 2.56
N SER A 30 -2.78 -5.49 2.38
CA SER A 30 -2.94 -6.07 1.04
C SER A 30 -4.18 -5.53 0.34
N ILE A 31 -5.26 -5.30 1.08
CA ILE A 31 -6.52 -4.78 0.54
C ILE A 31 -6.38 -3.28 0.26
N THR A 32 -5.85 -2.52 1.22
CA THR A 32 -5.68 -1.06 1.09
C THR A 32 -4.70 -0.69 -0.01
N GLY A 33 -3.64 -1.48 -0.24
CA GLY A 33 -2.74 -1.28 -1.37
C GLY A 33 -3.45 -1.39 -2.74
N GLN A 34 -4.34 -2.38 -2.91
CA GLN A 34 -5.13 -2.52 -4.14
C GLN A 34 -6.16 -1.39 -4.29
N ILE A 35 -6.81 -1.01 -3.20
CA ILE A 35 -7.76 0.11 -3.20
C ILE A 35 -7.05 1.42 -3.57
N GLY A 36 -5.85 1.66 -3.03
CA GLY A 36 -5.05 2.84 -3.36
C GLY A 36 -4.73 2.94 -4.84
N ASP A 37 -4.30 1.83 -5.45
CA ASP A 37 -4.01 1.76 -6.89
C ASP A 37 -5.25 2.06 -7.76
N LEU A 38 -6.40 1.50 -7.36
CA LEU A 38 -7.68 1.76 -8.03
C LEU A 38 -8.15 3.20 -7.85
N ALA A 39 -7.98 3.78 -6.66
CA ALA A 39 -8.36 5.16 -6.37
C ALA A 39 -7.55 6.14 -7.22
N PHE A 40 -6.22 5.96 -7.29
CA PHE A 40 -5.37 6.78 -8.15
C PHE A 40 -5.64 6.55 -9.64
N SER A 41 -5.91 5.32 -10.05
CA SER A 41 -6.37 5.02 -11.41
C SER A 41 -7.68 5.75 -11.75
N ALA A 42 -8.66 5.78 -10.85
CA ALA A 42 -9.92 6.51 -11.04
C ALA A 42 -9.69 8.02 -11.14
N ILE A 43 -8.82 8.59 -10.31
CA ILE A 43 -8.41 10.00 -10.39
C ILE A 43 -7.83 10.30 -11.78
N LYS A 44 -6.92 9.47 -12.28
CA LYS A 44 -6.34 9.65 -13.63
C LYS A 44 -7.42 9.67 -14.73
N ARG A 45 -8.43 8.80 -14.64
CA ARG A 45 -9.56 8.78 -15.60
C ARG A 45 -10.44 10.02 -15.53
N ASN A 46 -10.66 10.59 -14.34
CA ASN A 46 -11.41 11.84 -14.20
C ASN A 46 -10.71 13.01 -14.90
N PHE A 47 -9.38 13.05 -14.88
CA PHE A 47 -8.59 14.06 -15.59
C PHE A 47 -8.28 13.70 -17.06
N LYS A 48 -8.82 12.57 -17.56
CA LYS A 48 -8.55 12.04 -18.92
C LYS A 48 -7.05 11.82 -19.21
N ILE A 49 -6.26 11.57 -18.17
CA ILE A 49 -4.83 11.23 -18.27
C ILE A 49 -4.63 9.73 -18.02
N LYS A 50 -3.49 9.20 -18.47
CA LYS A 50 -3.10 7.80 -18.25
C LYS A 50 -2.02 7.67 -17.16
N ASP A 51 -1.05 8.56 -17.19
CA ASP A 51 0.13 8.61 -16.32
C ASP A 51 0.24 10.04 -15.75
N PHE A 52 0.75 10.20 -14.53
CA PHE A 52 0.83 11.52 -13.87
C PHE A 52 1.94 12.41 -14.44
N SER A 53 2.96 11.82 -15.07
CA SER A 53 4.06 12.52 -15.74
C SER A 53 4.79 11.56 -16.68
N ASP A 54 5.58 12.07 -17.62
CA ASP A 54 6.48 11.27 -18.47
C ASP A 54 7.95 11.35 -18.01
N LEU A 55 8.18 11.46 -16.69
CA LEU A 55 9.52 11.70 -16.14
C LEU A 55 10.49 10.55 -16.45
N LEU A 56 10.01 9.31 -16.49
CA LEU A 56 10.81 8.14 -16.84
C LEU A 56 10.43 7.67 -18.26
N PRO A 57 11.35 7.74 -19.23
CA PRO A 57 11.05 7.37 -20.61
C PRO A 57 10.57 5.92 -20.71
N GLY A 58 9.34 5.73 -21.20
CA GLY A 58 8.68 4.44 -21.35
C GLY A 58 8.13 3.80 -20.07
N HIS A 59 8.26 4.45 -18.91
CA HIS A 59 7.87 3.89 -17.60
C HIS A 59 6.73 4.65 -16.90
N GLY A 60 6.32 5.79 -17.46
CA GLY A 60 5.29 6.66 -16.91
C GLY A 60 5.81 7.55 -15.78
N GLY A 61 4.91 7.94 -14.88
CA GLY A 61 5.24 8.85 -13.79
C GLY A 61 5.84 8.15 -12.59
N VAL A 62 6.68 8.87 -11.84
CA VAL A 62 7.15 8.40 -10.52
C VAL A 62 5.97 8.21 -9.59
N LEU A 63 4.95 9.09 -9.67
CA LEU A 63 3.74 8.98 -8.86
C LEU A 63 2.95 7.70 -9.15
N ASP A 64 2.99 7.19 -10.39
CA ASP A 64 2.39 5.91 -10.83
C ASP A 64 3.11 4.66 -10.28
N ARG A 65 4.18 4.85 -9.49
CA ARG A 65 4.88 3.78 -8.77
C ARG A 65 4.62 3.78 -7.27
N VAL A 66 4.05 4.86 -6.75
CA VAL A 66 3.84 5.09 -5.32
C VAL A 66 2.38 5.28 -4.96
N ASP A 67 1.47 5.25 -5.93
CA ASP A 67 0.01 5.39 -5.77
C ASP A 67 -0.57 4.36 -4.79
N SER A 68 -0.23 3.08 -4.98
CA SER A 68 -0.62 2.03 -4.04
C SER A 68 0.04 2.19 -2.66
N LEU A 69 1.29 2.66 -2.61
CA LEU A 69 2.04 2.86 -1.37
C LEU A 69 1.49 4.03 -0.54
N LEU A 70 1.07 5.13 -1.17
CA LEU A 70 0.60 6.34 -0.49
C LEU A 70 -0.63 6.05 0.37
N PHE A 71 -1.64 5.41 -0.21
CA PHE A 71 -2.85 5.05 0.54
C PHE A 71 -2.53 4.01 1.61
N ASN A 72 -1.70 3.03 1.27
CA ASN A 72 -1.31 1.96 2.17
C ASN A 72 -0.54 2.48 3.39
N PHE A 73 0.32 3.48 3.22
CA PHE A 73 1.10 4.09 4.29
C PHE A 73 0.21 4.81 5.32
N VAL A 74 -0.82 5.52 4.85
CA VAL A 74 -1.82 6.17 5.72
C VAL A 74 -2.58 5.12 6.54
N CYS A 75 -3.04 4.04 5.90
CA CYS A 75 -3.72 2.95 6.60
C CYS A 75 -2.80 2.23 7.59
N PHE A 76 -1.54 2.00 7.22
CA PHE A 76 -0.55 1.40 8.11
C PHE A 76 -0.35 2.20 9.39
N TYR A 77 -0.20 3.51 9.24
CA TYR A 77 -0.05 4.41 10.38
C TYR A 77 -1.26 4.33 11.31
N MET A 78 -2.48 4.37 10.76
CA MET A 78 -3.70 4.22 11.56
C MET A 78 -3.74 2.88 12.31
N VAL A 79 -3.39 1.77 11.63
CA VAL A 79 -3.34 0.44 12.25
C VAL A 79 -2.33 0.41 13.40
N MET A 80 -1.13 0.94 13.19
CA MET A 80 -0.10 1.02 14.23
C MET A 80 -0.56 1.85 15.43
N VAL A 81 -1.19 3.00 15.19
CA VAL A 81 -1.75 3.84 16.27
C VAL A 81 -2.80 3.07 17.07
N VAL A 82 -3.72 2.35 16.41
CA VAL A 82 -4.77 1.57 17.09
C VAL A 82 -4.19 0.41 17.91
N PHE A 83 -3.09 -0.22 17.47
CA PHE A 83 -2.46 -1.33 18.21
C PHE A 83 -1.45 -0.88 19.27
N MET A 84 -0.93 0.35 19.20
CA MET A 84 -0.01 0.92 20.20
C MET A 84 -0.73 1.70 21.32
N LEU A 85 -2.02 2.03 21.13
CA LEU A 85 -2.95 2.49 22.17
C LEU A 85 -3.47 1.31 22.99
#